data_AF-A0A961LE85-F1
#
_entry.id   AF-A0A961LE85-F1
#
_cell.length_a   1.000
_cell.length_b   1.000
_cell.length_c   1.000
_cell.angle_alpha   90.00
_cell.angle_beta   90.00
_cell.angle_gamma   90.00
#
_symmetry.space_group_name_H-M   'P 1'
#
loop_
_entity.id
_entity.type
_entity.pdbx_description
1 polymer ?
#
loop_
_entity_poly.entity_id
_entity_poly.type
_entity_poly.pdbx_seq_one_letter_code
_entity_poly.pdbx_strand_id
1 'polypeptide(L)'
;SSVWLTGGLAGALPLEIWGMPMVDAIFESISGLTTTGATVMSGLDTLPHGILLWRAVLQAFGGVGFIVTGMALLPVLSTGGMQLFRTESS
;
A
#
# COMPACT_ATOMS: atom_id res chain seq x y z
N SER A 1 8.40 10.87 3.29
CA SER A 1 7.06 11.23 2.77
C SER A 1 6.80 10.75 1.35
N SER A 2 7.80 10.69 0.45
CA SER A 2 7.62 10.31 -0.97
C SER A 2 7.55 8.81 -1.26
N VAL A 3 7.97 7.94 -0.33
CA VAL A 3 8.09 6.48 -0.53
C VAL A 3 6.83 5.82 -1.11
N TRP A 4 5.65 6.20 -0.62
CA TRP A 4 4.39 5.61 -1.07
C TRP A 4 4.02 6.02 -2.50
N LEU A 5 4.29 7.27 -2.87
CA LEU A 5 4.05 7.77 -4.22
C LEU A 5 5.04 7.14 -5.20
N THR A 6 6.32 7.12 -4.86
CA THR A 6 7.34 6.51 -5.74
C THR A 6 7.14 5.01 -5.87
N GLY A 7 6.79 4.32 -4.77
CA GLY A 7 6.49 2.90 -4.78
C GLY A 7 5.25 2.56 -5.61
N GLY A 8 4.17 3.36 -5.50
CA GLY A 8 2.95 3.17 -6.27
C GLY A 8 3.14 3.43 -7.76
N LEU A 9 3.93 4.45 -8.13
CA LEU A 9 4.23 4.72 -9.54
C LEU A 9 5.18 3.68 -10.15
N ALA A 10 6.22 3.28 -9.41
CA ALA A 10 7.13 2.22 -9.87
C ALA A 10 6.42 0.87 -9.96
N GLY A 11 5.50 0.60 -9.04
CA GLY A 11 4.70 -0.63 -9.00
C GLY A 11 3.71 -0.77 -10.16
N ALA A 12 3.32 0.35 -10.77
CA ALA A 12 2.43 0.39 -11.94
C ALA A 12 3.15 0.00 -13.24
N LEU A 13 4.49 0.18 -13.33
CA LEU A 13 5.25 -0.03 -14.56
C LEU A 13 5.07 -1.45 -15.14
N PRO A 14 5.16 -2.55 -14.37
CA PRO A 14 4.99 -3.89 -14.95
C PRO A 14 3.57 -4.15 -15.45
N LEU A 15 2.56 -3.51 -14.84
CA LEU A 15 1.16 -3.63 -15.25
C LEU A 15 0.90 -2.84 -16.54
N GLU A 16 1.48 -1.65 -16.68
CA GLU A 16 1.42 -0.86 -17.90
C GLU A 16 2.15 -1.55 -19.06
N ILE A 17 3.35 -2.10 -18.81
CA ILE A 17 4.12 -2.88 -19.81
C ILE A 17 3.34 -4.13 -20.27
N TRP A 18 2.54 -4.73 -19.39
CA TRP A 18 1.65 -5.85 -19.75
C TRP A 18 0.46 -5.43 -20.63
N GLY A 19 0.18 -4.13 -20.75
CA GLY A 19 -0.88 -3.59 -21.60
C GLY A 19 -2.08 -3.02 -20.85
N MET A 20 -1.99 -2.88 -19.53
CA MET A 20 -3.02 -2.22 -18.73
C MET A 20 -3.00 -0.70 -18.96
N PRO A 21 -4.16 -0.02 -19.10
CA PRO A 21 -4.19 1.44 -19.20
C PRO A 21 -3.48 2.10 -18.01
N MET A 22 -2.74 3.17 -18.25
CA MET A 22 -1.93 3.87 -17.22
C MET A 22 -2.72 4.15 -15.93
N VAL A 23 -3.94 4.67 -16.04
CA VAL A 23 -4.79 5.01 -14.87
C VAL A 23 -5.14 3.75 -14.08
N ASP A 24 -5.48 2.67 -14.76
CA ASP A 24 -5.85 1.39 -14.16
C ASP A 24 -4.63 0.72 -13.51
N ALA A 25 -3.46 0.78 -14.17
CA ALA A 25 -2.19 0.27 -13.65
C ALA A 25 -1.76 0.99 -12.37
N ILE A 26 -1.88 2.32 -12.34
CA ILE A 26 -1.64 3.13 -11.13
C ILE A 26 -2.64 2.78 -10.03
N PHE A 27 -3.92 2.63 -10.37
CA PHE A 27 -4.96 2.25 -9.40
C PHE A 27 -4.65 0.89 -8.76
N GLU A 28 -4.36 -0.14 -9.55
CA GLU A 28 -3.97 -1.47 -9.04
C GLU A 28 -2.72 -1.40 -8.19
N SER A 29 -1.69 -0.68 -8.64
CA SER A 29 -0.45 -0.61 -7.89
C SER A 29 -0.61 0.09 -6.55
N ILE A 30 -1.38 1.19 -6.49
CA ILE A 30 -1.65 1.89 -5.24
C ILE A 30 -2.50 1.01 -4.34
N SER A 31 -3.58 0.43 -4.86
CA SER A 31 -4.46 -0.48 -4.11
C SER A 31 -3.69 -1.65 -3.49
N GLY A 32 -2.76 -2.24 -4.25
CA GLY A 32 -1.91 -3.31 -3.76
C GLY A 32 -0.92 -2.85 -2.70
N LEU A 33 -0.20 -1.76 -2.97
CA LEU A 33 0.79 -1.21 -2.05
C LEU A 33 0.19 -0.71 -0.74
N THR A 34 -1.04 -0.19 -0.75
CA THR A 34 -1.74 0.22 0.48
C THR A 34 -2.48 -0.95 1.13
N THR A 35 -2.36 -2.17 0.60
CA THR A 35 -3.06 -3.37 1.07
C THR A 35 -4.59 -3.25 1.05
N THR A 36 -5.13 -2.36 0.22
CA THR A 36 -6.59 -2.18 0.05
C THR A 36 -7.21 -3.40 -0.63
N GLY A 37 -6.52 -3.96 -1.63
CA GLY A 37 -6.98 -5.16 -2.34
C GLY A 37 -8.16 -4.94 -3.28
N ALA A 38 -8.53 -3.68 -3.57
CA ALA A 38 -9.48 -3.35 -4.63
C ALA A 38 -8.86 -3.62 -6.01
N THR A 39 -9.70 -4.03 -6.97
CA THR A 39 -9.24 -4.46 -8.30
C THR A 39 -10.13 -3.90 -9.40
N VAL A 40 -9.52 -3.48 -10.51
CA VAL A 40 -10.22 -3.16 -11.78
C VAL A 40 -10.10 -4.29 -12.79
N MET A 41 -9.20 -5.25 -12.55
CA MET A 41 -9.08 -6.46 -13.36
C MET A 41 -10.28 -7.40 -13.16
N SER A 42 -10.74 -8.03 -14.24
CA SER A 42 -11.77 -9.07 -14.24
C SER A 42 -11.17 -10.42 -14.68
N GLY A 43 -11.80 -11.53 -14.28
CA GLY A 43 -11.34 -12.88 -14.66
C GLY A 43 -9.96 -13.23 -14.08
N LEU A 44 -9.75 -12.99 -12.79
CA LEU A 44 -8.43 -13.19 -12.16
C LEU A 44 -7.89 -14.62 -12.31
N ASP A 45 -8.76 -15.62 -12.33
CA ASP A 45 -8.38 -17.03 -12.43
C ASP A 45 -7.74 -17.41 -13.79
N THR A 46 -7.96 -16.58 -14.82
CA THR A 46 -7.42 -16.82 -16.17
C THR A 46 -6.24 -15.91 -16.50
N LEU A 47 -5.84 -15.02 -15.59
CA LEU A 47 -4.71 -14.12 -15.81
C LEU A 47 -3.38 -14.89 -15.79
N PRO A 48 -2.35 -14.38 -16.49
CA PRO A 48 -1.01 -14.93 -16.40
C PRO A 48 -0.52 -14.94 -14.95
N HIS A 49 0.02 -16.08 -14.50
CA HIS A 49 0.54 -16.25 -13.13
C HIS A 49 1.56 -15.16 -12.73
N GLY A 50 2.31 -14.60 -13.69
CA GLY A 50 3.22 -13.49 -13.43
C GLY A 50 2.53 -12.21 -12.93
N ILE A 51 1.33 -11.91 -13.46
CA ILE A 51 0.54 -10.75 -13.01
C ILE A 51 -0.06 -11.01 -11.64
N LEU A 52 -0.57 -12.22 -11.41
CA LEU A 52 -1.07 -12.62 -10.09
C LEU A 52 0.03 -12.56 -9.02
N LEU A 53 1.25 -13.02 -9.38
CA LEU A 53 2.43 -12.91 -8.51
C LEU A 53 2.79 -11.45 -8.25
N TRP A 54 2.82 -10.60 -9.28
CA TRP A 54 3.13 -9.18 -9.12
C TRP A 54 2.17 -8.49 -8.14
N ARG A 55 0.87 -8.81 -8.23
CA ARG A 55 -0.12 -8.35 -7.27
C ARG A 55 0.20 -8.85 -5.86
N ALA A 56 0.44 -10.15 -5.67
CA ALA A 56 0.82 -10.67 -4.36
C ALA A 56 2.07 -9.98 -3.78
N VAL A 57 3.04 -9.66 -4.64
CA VAL A 57 4.27 -8.94 -4.26
C VAL A 57 3.96 -7.50 -3.81
N LEU A 58 3.13 -6.75 -4.54
CA LEU A 58 2.72 -5.39 -4.16
C LEU A 58 2.06 -5.37 -2.78
N GLN A 59 1.15 -6.33 -2.52
CA GLN A 59 0.49 -6.49 -1.23
C GLN A 59 1.48 -6.86 -0.11
N ALA A 60 2.46 -7.72 -0.40
CA ALA A 60 3.49 -8.09 0.57
C ALA A 60 4.36 -6.88 0.95
N PHE A 61 4.80 -6.09 -0.02
CA PHE A 61 5.54 -4.84 0.22
C PHE A 61 4.71 -3.83 1.02
N GLY A 62 3.43 -3.70 0.68
CA GLY A 62 2.50 -2.86 1.42
C GLY A 62 2.34 -3.26 2.88
N GLY A 63 2.17 -4.55 3.15
CA GLY A 63 2.02 -5.08 4.50
C GLY A 63 3.25 -4.81 5.37
N VAL A 64 4.46 -5.02 4.82
CA VAL A 64 5.71 -4.67 5.51
C VAL A 64 5.78 -3.16 5.76
N GLY A 65 5.44 -2.34 4.77
CA GLY A 65 5.44 -0.88 4.89
C GLY A 65 4.49 -0.37 5.97
N PHE A 66 3.29 -0.94 6.08
CA PHE A 66 2.31 -0.60 7.10
C PHE A 66 2.80 -0.97 8.51
N ILE A 67 3.33 -2.18 8.70
CA ILE A 67 3.86 -2.62 10.00
C ILE A 67 5.01 -1.72 10.46
N VAL A 68 5.97 -1.43 9.58
CA VAL A 68 7.12 -0.57 9.90
C VAL A 68 6.66 0.85 10.23
N THR A 69 5.71 1.40 9.47
CA THR A 69 5.14 2.72 9.74
C THR A 69 4.42 2.75 11.09
N GLY A 70 3.61 1.72 11.38
CA GLY A 70 2.93 1.58 12.67
C GLY A 70 3.93 1.57 13.83
N MET A 71 4.96 0.73 13.75
CA MET A 71 6.02 0.65 14.77
C MET A 71 6.76 1.96 14.97
N ALA A 72 7.02 2.73 13.90
CA ALA A 72 7.65 4.04 13.98
C ALA A 72 6.75 5.10 14.65
N LEU A 73 5.43 4.97 14.52
CA LEU A 73 4.44 5.90 15.10
C LEU A 73 4.07 5.57 16.56
N LEU A 74 4.21 4.30 16.99
CA LEU A 74 3.98 3.87 18.38
C LEU A 74 4.59 4.80 19.45
N PRO A 75 5.88 5.20 19.39
CA PRO A 75 6.49 6.04 20.43
C PRO A 75 5.87 7.44 20.54
N VAL A 76 5.39 8.01 19.43
CA VAL A 76 4.73 9.33 19.40
C VAL A 76 3.34 9.25 20.04
N LEU A 77 2.59 8.17 19.77
CA LEU A 77 1.31 7.92 20.42
C LEU A 77 1.47 7.66 21.93
N SER A 78 2.54 6.95 22.32
CA SER A 78 2.85 6.66 23.72
C SER A 78 3.21 7.90 24.54
N THR A 79 3.88 8.89 23.95
CA THR A 79 4.22 10.16 24.63
C THR A 79 3.06 11.16 24.61
N GLY A 80 2.22 11.15 23.56
CA GLY A 80 1.03 12.01 23.46
C GLY A 80 -0.14 11.60 24.35
N GLY A 81 -0.38 10.30 24.57
CA GLY A 81 -1.46 9.81 25.43
C GLY A 81 -1.34 10.24 26.90
N MET A 82 -0.11 10.41 27.39
CA MET A 82 0.15 10.87 28.76
C MET A 82 -0.06 12.40 28.92
N GLN A 83 0.02 13.17 27.84
CA GLN A 83 -0.25 14.62 27.86
C GLN A 83 -1.75 14.91 27.83
N LEU A 84 -2.54 14.14 27.05
CA LEU A 84 -4.00 14.22 27.05
C LEU A 84 -4.59 13.96 28.45
N PHE A 85 -4.09 12.94 29.17
CA PHE A 85 -4.48 12.65 30.56
C PHE A 85 -4.18 13.78 31.56
N ARG A 86 -3.14 14.59 31.31
CA ARG A 86 -2.82 15.75 32.16
C ARG A 86 -3.73 16.94 31.86
N THR A 87 -4.16 17.12 30.62
CA THR A 87 -5.03 18.24 30.22
C THR A 87 -6.48 18.04 30.68
N GLU A 88 -6.94 16.80 30.87
CA GLU A 88 -8.25 16.51 31.47
C GLU A 88 -8.27 16.60 33.01
N SER A 89 -7.12 16.81 33.66
CA SER A 89 -7.03 16.93 35.13
C SER A 89 -6.84 18.36 35.63
N SER A 90 -7.18 19.38 34.83
CA SER A 90 -7.12 20.81 35.21
C SER A 90 -8.50 21.47 35.19
#